data_AF-A0A832ZTC3-F1
#
_entry.id   AF-A0A832ZTC3-F1
#
_cell.length_a   1.000
_cell.length_b   1.000
_cell.length_c   1.000
_cell.angle_alpha   90.00
_cell.angle_beta   90.00
_cell.angle_gamma   90.00
#
_symmetry.space_group_name_H-M   'P 1'
#
loop_
_entity.id
_entity.type
_entity.pdbx_description
1 polymer ?
#
loop_
_entity_poly.entity_id
_entity_poly.type
_entity_poly.pdbx_seq_one_letter_code
_entity_poly.pdbx_strand_id
1 'polypeptide(L)'
;MAVLERLEEVARSLEAIANRIRESVGPAESLAESRANTAIYSISEAIEEISMSLRKLKCIAEAKGAEGSVLAICTTWRVFEQDGGLVAVRVKPETVISFREGKLVFHRGNVRMEVEGRRVKLCKLHYCKEVDPTNRKQVIEELPQIFYLLRGVTNNVRKTLDSTNVCARREAPACTRI
;
A
#
# COMPACT_ATOMS: atom_id res chain seq x y z
N MET A 1 22.50 5.70 1.08
CA MET A 1 22.24 4.62 0.10
C MET A 1 21.24 3.59 0.62
N ALA A 2 21.39 3.06 1.85
CA ALA A 2 20.49 2.03 2.42
C ALA A 2 18.97 2.31 2.27
N VAL A 3 18.50 3.55 2.49
CA VAL A 3 17.05 3.88 2.40
C VAL A 3 16.51 3.77 0.96
N LEU A 4 17.31 4.10 -0.06
CA LEU A 4 16.89 3.98 -1.47
C LEU A 4 16.77 2.53 -1.92
N GLU A 5 17.74 1.70 -1.53
CA GLU A 5 17.71 0.26 -1.77
C GLU A 5 16.51 -0.37 -1.05
N ARG A 6 16.25 0.05 0.19
CA ARG A 6 15.10 -0.41 0.96
C ARG A 6 13.77 -0.04 0.31
N LEU A 7 13.63 1.15 -0.28
CA LEU A 7 12.42 1.52 -1.02
C LEU A 7 12.12 0.54 -2.16
N GLU A 8 13.14 0.14 -2.93
CA GLU A 8 12.99 -0.81 -4.04
C GLU A 8 12.67 -2.22 -3.52
N GLU A 9 13.39 -2.68 -2.50
CA GLU A 9 13.17 -3.99 -1.89
C GLU A 9 11.75 -4.14 -1.35
N VAL A 10 11.28 -3.12 -0.62
CA VAL A 10 9.92 -3.10 -0.08
C VAL A 10 8.90 -3.05 -1.20
N ALA A 11 9.08 -2.20 -2.23
CA ALA A 11 8.18 -2.16 -3.38
C ALA A 11 8.03 -3.53 -4.05
N ARG A 12 9.16 -4.20 -4.35
CA ARG A 12 9.14 -5.57 -4.90
C ARG A 12 8.44 -6.57 -3.99
N SER A 13 8.66 -6.46 -2.68
CA SER A 13 7.99 -7.32 -1.69
C SER A 13 6.48 -7.12 -1.70
N LEU A 14 6.01 -5.88 -1.80
CA LEU A 14 4.58 -5.57 -1.89
C LEU A 14 3.95 -6.07 -3.20
N GLU A 15 4.65 -5.94 -4.33
CA GLU A 15 4.22 -6.52 -5.60
C GLU A 15 4.10 -8.04 -5.53
N ALA A 16 5.07 -8.72 -4.92
CA ALA A 16 5.02 -10.16 -4.73
C ALA A 16 3.82 -10.59 -3.86
N ILE A 17 3.50 -9.81 -2.82
CA ILE A 17 2.30 -10.03 -1.99
C ILE A 17 1.02 -9.82 -2.81
N ALA A 18 0.93 -8.73 -3.58
CA ALA A 18 -0.23 -8.43 -4.41
C ALA A 18 -0.47 -9.53 -5.46
N ASN A 19 0.59 -9.99 -6.14
CA ASN A 19 0.51 -11.07 -7.13
C ASN A 19 0.03 -12.38 -6.50
N ARG A 20 0.59 -12.76 -5.34
CA ARG A 20 0.15 -13.96 -4.61
C ARG A 20 -1.33 -13.92 -4.22
N ILE A 21 -1.83 -12.75 -3.80
CA ILE A 21 -3.26 -12.57 -3.50
C ILE A 21 -4.08 -12.74 -4.78
N ARG A 22 -3.63 -12.17 -5.90
CA ARG A 22 -4.32 -12.23 -7.19
C ARG A 22 -4.42 -13.65 -7.75
N GLU A 23 -3.39 -14.48 -7.54
CA GLU A 23 -3.40 -15.89 -7.92
C GLU A 23 -4.52 -16.70 -7.25
N SER A 24 -5.11 -16.22 -6.15
CA SER A 24 -6.26 -16.87 -5.50
C SER A 24 -7.61 -16.55 -6.17
N VAL A 25 -7.64 -15.60 -7.11
CA VAL A 25 -8.81 -15.30 -7.92
C VAL A 25 -9.01 -16.41 -8.95
N GLY A 26 -10.16 -17.06 -8.92
CA GLY A 26 -10.54 -18.13 -9.84
C GLY A 26 -11.89 -17.85 -10.49
N PRO A 27 -12.43 -18.81 -11.26
CA PRO A 27 -13.76 -18.66 -11.84
C PRO A 27 -14.81 -18.43 -10.74
N ALA A 28 -15.86 -17.68 -11.09
CA ALA A 28 -17.01 -17.43 -10.24
C ALA A 28 -18.26 -18.02 -10.90
N GLU A 29 -18.94 -18.91 -10.18
CA GLU A 29 -20.17 -19.58 -10.58
C GLU A 29 -21.40 -18.92 -9.94
N SER A 30 -21.20 -18.01 -8.99
CA SER A 30 -22.26 -17.25 -8.33
C SER A 30 -21.94 -15.76 -8.19
N LEU A 31 -22.98 -14.96 -7.93
CA LEU A 31 -22.81 -13.54 -7.61
C LEU A 31 -21.96 -13.32 -6.35
N ALA A 32 -22.09 -14.19 -5.35
CA ALA A 32 -21.30 -14.11 -4.12
C ALA A 32 -19.81 -14.32 -4.42
N GLU A 33 -19.46 -15.32 -5.24
CA GLU A 33 -18.09 -15.57 -5.67
C GLU A 33 -17.53 -14.44 -6.54
N SER A 34 -18.32 -13.88 -7.45
CA SER A 34 -17.92 -12.73 -8.27
C SER A 34 -17.58 -11.51 -7.38
N ARG A 35 -18.39 -11.26 -6.36
CA ARG A 35 -18.14 -10.21 -5.36
C ARG A 35 -16.92 -10.50 -4.50
N ALA A 36 -16.70 -11.76 -4.11
CA ALA A 36 -15.49 -12.17 -3.39
C ALA A 36 -14.23 -11.93 -4.23
N ASN A 37 -14.24 -12.33 -5.51
CA ASN A 37 -13.15 -12.06 -6.44
C ASN A 37 -12.86 -10.56 -6.57
N THR A 38 -13.91 -9.73 -6.62
CA THR A 38 -13.75 -8.27 -6.63
C THR A 38 -13.07 -7.77 -5.36
N ALA A 39 -13.47 -8.25 -4.19
CA ALA A 39 -12.86 -7.86 -2.92
C ALA A 39 -11.38 -8.27 -2.85
N ILE A 40 -11.05 -9.51 -3.24
CA ILE A 40 -9.68 -10.04 -3.30
C ILE A 40 -8.83 -9.20 -4.26
N TYR A 41 -9.36 -8.91 -5.45
CA TYR A 41 -8.68 -8.08 -6.44
C TYR A 41 -8.41 -6.67 -5.93
N SER A 42 -9.41 -6.01 -5.33
CA SER A 42 -9.25 -4.66 -4.77
C SER A 42 -8.26 -4.61 -3.60
N ILE A 43 -8.12 -5.68 -2.81
CA ILE A 43 -7.03 -5.79 -1.81
C ILE A 43 -5.67 -5.83 -2.51
N SER A 44 -5.52 -6.66 -3.55
CA SER A 44 -4.27 -6.74 -4.31
C SER A 44 -3.89 -5.41 -4.97
N GLU A 45 -4.87 -4.72 -5.57
CA GLU A 45 -4.71 -3.41 -6.22
C GLU A 45 -4.28 -2.35 -5.21
N ALA A 46 -4.86 -2.33 -4.00
CA ALA A 46 -4.43 -1.40 -2.95
C ALA A 46 -2.98 -1.63 -2.52
N ILE A 47 -2.50 -2.87 -2.44
CA ILE A 47 -1.10 -3.16 -2.10
C ILE A 47 -0.18 -2.73 -3.25
N GLU A 48 -0.58 -2.97 -4.49
CA GLU A 48 0.17 -2.56 -5.68
C GLU A 48 0.26 -1.03 -5.82
N GLU A 49 -0.83 -0.28 -5.60
CA GLU A 49 -0.81 1.18 -5.59
C GLU A 49 0.13 1.76 -4.49
N ILE A 50 0.28 1.07 -3.35
CA ILE A 50 1.29 1.41 -2.33
C ILE A 50 2.70 1.13 -2.87
N SER A 51 2.94 -0.04 -3.49
CA SER A 51 4.23 -0.33 -4.14
C SER A 51 4.61 0.75 -5.15
N MET A 52 3.69 1.11 -6.05
CA MET A 52 3.90 2.17 -7.04
C MET A 52 4.25 3.51 -6.38
N SER A 53 3.59 3.83 -5.27
CA SER A 53 3.91 5.04 -4.50
C SER A 53 5.34 5.02 -3.98
N LEU A 54 5.84 3.88 -3.47
CA LEU A 54 7.21 3.73 -2.99
C LEU A 54 8.23 3.81 -4.13
N ARG A 55 7.98 3.16 -5.28
CA ARG A 55 8.83 3.28 -6.48
C ARG A 55 8.93 4.72 -6.96
N LYS A 56 7.81 5.44 -6.95
CA LYS A 56 7.76 6.85 -7.31
C LYS A 56 8.58 7.71 -6.35
N LEU A 57 8.45 7.49 -5.05
CA LEU A 57 9.27 8.18 -4.05
C LEU A 57 10.76 7.89 -4.23
N LYS A 58 11.14 6.65 -4.55
CA LYS A 58 12.52 6.28 -4.89
C LYS A 58 13.04 7.03 -6.11
N CYS A 59 12.30 7.02 -7.21
CA CYS A 59 12.70 7.74 -8.43
C CYS A 59 12.92 9.23 -8.16
N ILE A 60 12.03 9.87 -7.40
CA ILE A 60 12.18 11.29 -7.03
C ILE A 60 13.43 11.48 -6.18
N ALA A 61 13.66 10.60 -5.21
CA ALA A 61 14.84 10.66 -4.34
C ALA A 61 16.15 10.56 -5.15
N GLU A 62 16.22 9.60 -6.08
CA GLU A 62 17.36 9.39 -6.99
C GLU A 62 17.57 10.60 -7.89
N ALA A 63 16.53 11.12 -8.52
CA ALA A 63 16.59 12.29 -9.41
C ALA A 63 17.08 13.55 -8.69
N LYS A 64 16.83 13.67 -7.39
CA LYS A 64 17.26 14.79 -6.55
C LYS A 64 18.64 14.60 -5.91
N GLY A 65 19.25 13.41 -6.04
CA GLY A 65 20.44 13.07 -5.26
C GLY A 65 20.20 13.15 -3.76
N ALA A 66 19.04 12.69 -3.28
CA ALA A 66 18.70 12.75 -1.86
C ALA A 66 19.59 11.79 -1.06
N GLU A 67 20.28 12.33 -0.06
CA GLU A 67 21.21 11.61 0.80
C GLU A 67 20.86 11.74 2.29
N GLY A 68 21.46 10.88 3.11
CA GLY A 68 21.27 10.86 4.57
C GLY A 68 20.36 9.72 5.07
N SER A 69 20.15 9.71 6.39
CA SER A 69 19.28 8.75 7.08
C SER A 69 17.79 9.07 6.94
N VAL A 70 17.47 10.32 6.63
CA VAL A 70 16.11 10.81 6.38
C VAL A 70 16.07 11.52 5.04
N LEU A 71 15.43 10.91 4.06
CA LEU A 71 15.27 11.46 2.72
C LEU A 71 14.06 12.38 2.67
N ALA A 72 14.30 13.69 2.55
CA ALA A 72 13.26 14.68 2.30
C ALA A 72 12.93 14.74 0.80
N ILE A 73 11.98 13.91 0.36
CA ILE A 73 11.66 13.71 -1.07
C ILE A 73 11.05 14.99 -1.67
N CYS A 74 10.03 15.53 -1.01
CA CYS A 74 9.44 16.83 -1.31
C CYS A 74 8.91 17.45 -0.02
N THR A 75 8.34 18.65 -0.12
CA THR A 75 7.81 19.39 1.05
C THR A 75 6.89 18.55 1.94
N THR A 76 6.19 17.57 1.37
CA THR A 76 5.21 16.75 2.09
C THR A 76 5.68 15.35 2.43
N TRP A 77 6.75 14.81 1.81
CA TRP A 77 7.15 13.40 1.95
C TRP A 77 8.54 13.26 2.53
N ARG A 78 8.66 12.39 3.53
CA ARG A 78 9.91 11.97 4.15
C ARG A 78 9.99 10.45 4.15
N VAL A 79 11.17 9.91 3.91
CA VAL A 79 11.41 8.47 3.98
C VAL A 79 12.66 8.22 4.81
N PHE A 80 12.60 7.28 5.73
CA PHE A 80 13.72 6.93 6.59
C PHE A 80 13.65 5.45 6.98
N GLU A 81 14.74 4.94 7.54
CA GLU A 81 14.79 3.62 8.15
C GLU A 81 14.63 3.76 9.67
N GLN A 82 13.84 2.87 10.27
CA GLN A 82 13.64 2.80 11.72
C GLN A 82 13.57 1.34 12.13
N ASP A 83 14.35 0.94 13.14
CA ASP A 83 14.54 -0.43 13.65
C ASP A 83 14.51 -1.51 12.53
N GLY A 84 15.34 -1.33 11.50
CA GLY A 84 15.47 -2.27 10.37
C GLY A 84 14.29 -2.30 9.38
N GLY A 85 13.32 -1.39 9.52
CA GLY A 85 12.17 -1.26 8.63
C GLY A 85 12.14 0.08 7.89
N LEU A 86 11.49 0.10 6.73
CA LEU A 86 11.22 1.32 5.97
C LEU A 86 10.03 2.07 6.58
N VAL A 87 10.15 3.38 6.69
CA VAL A 87 9.02 4.27 7.03
C VAL A 87 8.97 5.43 6.03
N ALA A 88 7.85 5.56 5.32
CA ALA A 88 7.53 6.70 4.49
C ALA A 88 6.35 7.47 5.10
N VAL A 89 6.58 8.75 5.40
CA VAL A 89 5.60 9.63 6.05
C VAL A 89 5.28 10.80 5.15
N ARG A 90 3.98 11.08 5.00
CA ARG A 90 3.47 12.31 4.44
C ARG A 90 2.98 13.23 5.56
N VAL A 91 3.39 14.50 5.55
CA VAL A 91 3.04 15.48 6.60
C VAL A 91 1.59 15.98 6.50
N LYS A 92 1.09 16.24 5.28
CA LYS A 92 -0.29 16.77 5.09
C LYS A 92 -0.97 16.25 3.82
N PRO A 93 -2.15 15.59 3.95
CA PRO A 93 -2.64 14.94 5.16
C PRO A 93 -1.65 13.90 5.68
N GLU A 94 -1.68 13.65 6.97
CA GLU A 94 -0.85 12.64 7.62
C GLU A 94 -1.09 11.27 6.98
N THR A 95 -0.03 10.65 6.47
CA THR A 95 -0.05 9.32 5.88
C THR A 95 1.23 8.59 6.28
N VAL A 96 1.11 7.34 6.68
CA VAL A 96 2.25 6.49 7.03
C VAL A 96 2.19 5.22 6.20
N ILE A 97 3.30 4.87 5.57
CA ILE A 97 3.57 3.57 4.98
C ILE A 97 4.80 3.03 5.70
N SER A 98 4.68 1.95 6.45
CA SER A 98 5.81 1.29 7.07
C SER A 98 5.90 -0.17 6.64
N PHE A 99 7.11 -0.66 6.45
CA PHE A 99 7.37 -2.07 6.20
C PHE A 99 8.52 -2.57 7.06
N ARG A 100 8.23 -3.53 7.94
CA ARG A 100 9.20 -4.13 8.85
C ARG A 100 8.90 -5.62 8.98
N GLU A 101 9.92 -6.47 8.91
CA GLU A 101 9.79 -7.92 9.15
C GLU A 101 8.68 -8.58 8.30
N GLY A 102 8.52 -8.15 7.05
CA GLY A 102 7.48 -8.69 6.15
C GLY A 102 6.06 -8.14 6.41
N LYS A 103 5.91 -7.21 7.36
CA LYS A 103 4.64 -6.57 7.69
C LYS A 103 4.53 -5.18 7.08
N LEU A 104 3.53 -4.99 6.21
CA LEU A 104 3.10 -3.69 5.75
C LEU A 104 2.12 -3.08 6.76
N VAL A 105 2.27 -1.80 7.06
CA VAL A 105 1.24 -0.96 7.68
C VAL A 105 1.06 0.29 6.85
N PHE A 106 -0.16 0.51 6.38
CA PHE A 106 -0.63 1.74 5.75
C PHE A 106 -1.62 2.42 6.70
N HIS A 107 -1.46 3.71 6.93
CA HIS A 107 -2.35 4.51 7.75
C HIS A 107 -2.58 5.88 7.14
N ARG A 108 -3.85 6.30 7.04
CA ARG A 108 -4.23 7.64 6.59
C ARG A 108 -5.57 8.04 7.15
N GLY A 109 -5.61 9.15 7.90
CA GLY A 109 -6.84 9.64 8.53
C GLY A 109 -7.43 8.58 9.45
N ASN A 110 -8.65 8.15 9.18
CA ASN A 110 -9.33 7.12 9.99
C ASN A 110 -9.22 5.71 9.41
N VAL A 111 -8.38 5.45 8.40
CA VAL A 111 -8.23 4.11 7.82
C VAL A 111 -6.83 3.57 8.06
N ARG A 112 -6.77 2.25 8.24
CA ARG A 112 -5.53 1.49 8.38
C ARG A 112 -5.65 0.18 7.60
N MET A 113 -4.56 -0.22 6.96
CA MET A 113 -4.40 -1.54 6.37
C MET A 113 -3.10 -2.13 6.90
N GLU A 114 -3.14 -3.37 7.38
CA GLU A 114 -1.96 -4.14 7.73
C GLU A 114 -1.93 -5.41 6.89
N VAL A 115 -0.75 -5.80 6.43
CA VAL A 115 -0.56 -7.04 5.67
C VAL A 115 0.63 -7.77 6.24
N GLU A 116 0.43 -9.02 6.63
CA GLU A 116 1.46 -9.87 7.22
C GLU A 116 1.25 -11.32 6.78
N GLY A 117 2.17 -11.85 5.97
CA GLY A 117 2.02 -13.17 5.37
C GLY A 117 0.79 -13.26 4.47
N ARG A 118 -0.21 -14.05 4.88
CA ARG A 118 -1.50 -14.20 4.17
C ARG A 118 -2.62 -13.35 4.75
N ARG A 119 -2.39 -12.67 5.87
CA ARG A 119 -3.44 -11.98 6.62
C ARG A 119 -3.46 -10.51 6.25
N VAL A 120 -4.65 -10.02 5.96
CA VAL A 120 -4.92 -8.61 5.67
C VAL A 120 -5.90 -8.09 6.70
N LYS A 121 -5.46 -7.11 7.48
CA LYS A 121 -6.31 -6.42 8.45
C LYS A 121 -6.70 -5.06 7.89
N LEU A 122 -7.99 -4.85 7.70
CA LEU A 122 -8.58 -3.59 7.24
C LEU A 122 -9.26 -2.92 8.42
N CYS A 123 -9.05 -1.61 8.60
CA CYS A 123 -9.68 -0.84 9.67
C CYS A 123 -10.21 0.48 9.15
N LYS A 124 -11.33 0.91 9.75
CA LYS A 124 -11.91 2.25 9.63
C LYS A 124 -12.43 2.68 11.00
N LEU A 125 -11.91 3.78 11.53
CA LEU A 125 -12.10 4.21 12.91
C LEU A 125 -11.70 3.06 13.87
N HIS A 126 -12.59 2.70 14.79
CA HIS A 126 -12.38 1.60 15.75
C HIS A 126 -12.80 0.23 15.20
N TYR A 127 -13.38 0.19 14.00
CA TYR A 127 -13.84 -1.05 13.39
C TYR A 127 -12.74 -1.65 12.53
N CYS A 128 -12.33 -2.88 12.86
CA CYS A 128 -11.30 -3.63 12.15
C CYS A 128 -11.81 -5.03 11.79
N LYS A 129 -11.33 -5.56 10.66
CA LYS A 129 -11.54 -6.93 10.25
C LYS A 129 -10.26 -7.51 9.67
N GLU A 130 -9.92 -8.72 10.11
CA GLU A 130 -8.80 -9.50 9.57
C GLU A 130 -9.37 -10.58 8.67
N VAL A 131 -8.82 -10.68 7.46
CA VAL A 131 -9.23 -11.63 6.42
C VAL A 131 -7.99 -12.27 5.81
N ASP A 132 -8.05 -13.55 5.48
CA ASP A 132 -7.13 -14.18 4.53
C ASP A 132 -7.74 -14.08 3.12
N PRO A 133 -7.21 -13.23 2.22
CA PRO A 133 -7.75 -13.07 0.87
C PRO A 133 -7.69 -14.37 0.04
N THR A 134 -6.86 -15.34 0.44
CA THR A 134 -6.77 -16.66 -0.21
C THR A 134 -7.82 -17.65 0.28
N ASN A 135 -8.48 -17.36 1.40
CA ASN A 135 -9.59 -18.15 1.93
C ASN A 135 -10.94 -17.60 1.42
N ARG A 136 -11.34 -18.05 0.23
CA ARG A 136 -12.57 -17.58 -0.43
C ARG A 136 -13.82 -17.76 0.42
N LYS A 137 -13.92 -18.85 1.19
CA LYS A 137 -15.06 -19.10 2.07
C LYS A 137 -15.19 -18.00 3.13
N GLN A 138 -14.09 -17.67 3.81
CA GLN A 138 -14.06 -16.57 4.78
C GLN A 138 -14.43 -15.24 4.11
N VAL A 139 -13.87 -14.95 2.94
CA VAL A 139 -14.17 -13.72 2.20
C VAL A 139 -15.67 -13.61 1.91
N ILE A 140 -16.30 -14.68 1.43
CA ILE A 140 -17.74 -14.73 1.13
C ILE A 140 -18.59 -14.45 2.38
N GLU A 141 -18.27 -15.11 3.49
CA GLU A 141 -18.99 -14.97 4.76
C GLU A 141 -18.92 -13.54 5.32
N GLU A 142 -17.88 -12.78 4.99
CA GLU A 142 -17.58 -11.47 5.55
C GLU A 142 -17.68 -10.32 4.53
N LEU A 143 -18.23 -10.59 3.34
CA LEU A 143 -18.30 -9.67 2.21
C LEU A 143 -18.79 -8.25 2.57
N PRO A 144 -19.93 -8.08 3.28
CA PRO A 144 -20.43 -6.75 3.60
C PRO A 144 -19.43 -5.91 4.41
N GLN A 145 -18.79 -6.53 5.41
CA GLN A 145 -17.82 -5.91 6.29
C GLN A 145 -16.53 -5.58 5.54
N ILE A 146 -16.05 -6.50 4.69
CA ILE A 146 -14.87 -6.30 3.85
C ILE A 146 -15.11 -5.12 2.91
N PHE A 147 -16.23 -5.07 2.17
CA PHE A 147 -16.50 -3.96 1.25
C PHE A 147 -16.62 -2.61 1.96
N TYR A 148 -17.26 -2.57 3.13
CA TYR A 148 -17.36 -1.35 3.94
C TYR A 148 -15.99 -0.76 4.29
N LEU A 149 -15.07 -1.63 4.74
CA LEU A 149 -13.71 -1.25 5.11
C LEU A 149 -12.84 -0.93 3.89
N LEU A 150 -12.89 -1.79 2.87
CA LEU A 150 -12.07 -1.71 1.67
C LEU A 150 -12.32 -0.43 0.90
N ARG A 151 -13.58 0.03 0.79
CA ARG A 151 -13.89 1.33 0.17
C ARG A 151 -13.14 2.49 0.81
N GLY A 152 -12.96 2.48 2.13
CA GLY A 152 -12.19 3.52 2.82
C GLY A 152 -10.70 3.41 2.53
N VAL A 153 -10.17 2.20 2.56
CA VAL A 153 -8.75 1.89 2.33
C VAL A 153 -8.35 2.24 0.90
N THR A 154 -9.03 1.69 -0.11
CA THR A 154 -8.70 1.89 -1.54
C THR A 154 -8.71 3.37 -1.92
N ASN A 155 -9.72 4.12 -1.48
CA ASN A 155 -9.78 5.57 -1.73
C ASN A 155 -8.60 6.34 -1.11
N ASN A 156 -8.14 5.94 0.07
CA ASN A 156 -7.01 6.61 0.73
C ASN A 156 -5.66 6.20 0.15
N VAL A 157 -5.51 4.95 -0.29
CA VAL A 157 -4.34 4.49 -1.04
C VAL A 157 -4.25 5.22 -2.38
N ARG A 158 -5.33 5.29 -3.16
CA ARG A 158 -5.36 6.03 -4.42
C ARG A 158 -4.98 7.50 -4.26
N LYS A 159 -5.56 8.18 -3.26
CA LYS A 159 -5.17 9.56 -2.92
C LYS A 159 -3.72 9.69 -2.46
N THR A 160 -3.07 8.60 -2.06
CA THR A 160 -1.65 8.57 -1.67
C THR A 160 -0.81 8.50 -2.93
N LEU A 161 -1.16 7.62 -3.87
CA LEU A 161 -0.56 7.58 -5.20
C LEU A 161 -0.71 8.91 -5.97
N ASP A 162 -1.89 9.53 -5.93
CA ASP A 162 -2.10 10.87 -6.51
C ASP A 162 -1.17 11.92 -5.90
N SER A 163 -0.88 11.80 -4.61
CA SER A 163 0.01 12.74 -3.94
C SER A 163 1.49 12.53 -4.26
N THR A 164 1.92 11.28 -4.45
CA THR A 164 3.27 10.99 -4.95
C THR A 164 3.39 11.43 -6.41
N ASN A 165 2.32 11.34 -7.21
CA ASN A 165 2.25 11.92 -8.56
C ASN A 165 2.42 13.45 -8.56
N VAL A 166 1.75 14.17 -7.66
CA VAL A 166 1.92 15.62 -7.52
C VAL A 166 3.35 15.97 -7.08
N CYS A 167 3.92 15.21 -6.15
CA CYS A 167 5.32 15.34 -5.73
C CYS A 167 6.26 15.13 -6.93
N ALA A 168 6.08 14.07 -7.71
CA ALA A 168 6.87 13.80 -8.92
C ALA A 168 6.78 14.94 -9.95
N ARG A 169 5.57 15.44 -10.25
CA ARG A 169 5.40 16.55 -11.21
C ARG A 169 6.18 17.81 -10.84
N ARG A 170 6.38 18.07 -9.54
CA ARG A 170 7.06 19.26 -9.05
C ARG A 170 8.57 19.07 -8.98
N GLU A 171 9.01 17.92 -8.48
CA GLU A 171 10.41 17.70 -8.15
C GLU A 171 11.19 16.96 -9.23
N ALA A 172 10.55 16.01 -9.92
CA ALA A 172 11.18 15.12 -10.90
C ALA A 172 10.12 14.63 -11.92
N PRO A 173 9.75 15.44 -12.93
CA PRO A 173 8.65 15.13 -13.85
C PRO A 173 8.79 13.80 -14.59
N ALA A 174 10.01 13.33 -14.85
CA ALA A 174 10.25 12.03 -15.47
C ALA A 174 9.66 10.86 -14.64
N CYS A 175 9.58 11.00 -13.31
CA CYS A 175 9.08 9.98 -12.40
C CYS A 175 7.55 9.83 -12.42
N THR A 176 6.79 10.67 -13.15
CA THR A 176 5.32 10.57 -13.18
C THR A 176 4.81 9.40 -14.02
N ARG A 177 5.66 8.86 -14.90
CA ARG A 177 5.29 7.79 -15.86
C ARG A 177 5.55 6.37 -15.33
N ILE A 178 6.08 6.25 -14.13
CA ILE A 178 6.21 5.01 -13.35
C ILE A 178 4.86 4.69 -12.72
#